data_AF-A0A101JAG5-F1
#
_entry.id   AF-A0A101JAG5-F1
#
_cell.length_a   1.000
_cell.length_b   1.000
_cell.length_c   1.000
_cell.angle_alpha   90.00
_cell.angle_beta   90.00
_cell.angle_gamma   90.00
#
_symmetry.space_group_name_H-M   'P 1'
#
loop_
_entity.id
_entity.type
_entity.pdbx_description
1 polymer ?
#
loop_
_entity_poly.entity_id
_entity_poly.type
_entity_poly.pdbx_seq_one_letter_code
_entity_poly.pdbx_strand_id
1 'polypeptide(L)'
;MNSAPNPPMPNPRQAKGFMVTIALPSALPASRLQVGDTFALHENPGEHLLVEQTTAHPDLPSQLIITVPGKTTPITLHIDEPIRPLRMLRTVHVTCQLCDQSTETELELVANGEPKTWVCNRH
;
A
#
# COMPACT_ATOMS: atom_id res chain seq x y z
N MET A 1 -0.73 -6.97 -41.90
CA MET A 1 -0.58 -5.65 -41.27
C MET A 1 -0.94 -5.81 -39.81
N ASN A 2 0.06 -5.98 -38.93
CA ASN A 2 -0.15 -6.16 -37.49
C ASN A 2 -0.13 -4.79 -36.81
N SER A 3 -1.29 -4.34 -36.36
CA SER A 3 -1.40 -3.16 -35.51
C SER A 3 -0.88 -3.50 -34.12
N ALA A 4 0.16 -2.80 -33.66
CA ALA A 4 0.65 -2.89 -32.30
C ALA A 4 -0.46 -2.46 -31.31
N PRO A 5 -0.57 -3.08 -30.12
CA PRO A 5 -1.52 -2.65 -29.12
C PRO A 5 -1.17 -1.25 -28.63
N ASN A 6 -2.16 -0.37 -28.57
CA ASN A 6 -2.00 0.98 -28.04
C ASN A 6 -1.42 0.91 -26.61
N PRO A 7 -0.47 1.79 -26.25
CA PRO A 7 0.03 1.84 -24.90
C PRO A 7 -1.11 2.16 -23.93
N PRO A 8 -1.09 1.60 -22.71
CA PRO A 8 -2.12 1.89 -21.70
C PRO A 8 -2.16 3.40 -21.46
N MET A 9 -3.36 3.98 -21.49
CA MET A 9 -3.53 5.40 -21.22
C MET A 9 -3.02 5.74 -19.82
N PRO A 10 -2.32 6.89 -19.65
CA PRO A 10 -1.82 7.29 -18.34
C PRO A 10 -2.99 7.46 -17.36
N ASN A 11 -2.86 6.87 -16.18
CA ASN A 11 -3.87 6.94 -15.12
C ASN A 11 -4.03 8.41 -14.71
N PRO A 12 -5.21 9.04 -14.85
CA PRO A 12 -5.41 10.46 -14.56
C PRO A 12 -5.18 10.83 -13.08
N ARG A 13 -5.03 9.83 -12.21
CA ARG A 13 -4.76 10.00 -10.76
C ARG A 13 -3.28 9.98 -10.39
N GLN A 14 -2.36 9.98 -11.36
CA GLN A 14 -0.93 10.06 -11.09
C GLN A 14 -0.43 11.50 -11.11
N ALA A 15 0.29 11.90 -10.05
CA ALA A 15 0.97 13.19 -9.99
C ALA A 15 1.95 13.31 -11.17
N LYS A 16 1.84 14.39 -11.94
CA LYS A 16 2.79 14.70 -13.01
C LYS A 16 4.07 15.29 -12.41
N GLY A 17 5.19 14.58 -12.56
CA GLY A 17 6.48 15.02 -12.05
C GLY A 17 7.43 13.85 -11.79
N PHE A 18 8.54 14.15 -11.12
CA PHE A 18 9.50 13.17 -10.66
C PHE A 18 9.29 12.88 -9.17
N MET A 19 9.15 11.60 -8.81
CA MET A 19 8.97 11.16 -7.42
C MET A 19 10.17 10.32 -7.00
N VAL A 20 10.78 10.71 -5.89
CA VAL A 20 11.80 9.92 -5.21
C VAL A 20 11.11 9.12 -4.13
N THR A 21 11.28 7.80 -4.19
CA THR A 21 10.73 6.87 -3.22
C THR A 21 11.86 6.09 -2.53
N ILE A 22 11.54 5.49 -1.40
CA ILE A 22 12.37 4.46 -0.78
C ILE A 22 11.68 3.12 -0.88
N ALA A 23 12.44 2.05 -1.11
CA ALA A 23 11.88 0.71 -1.12
C ALA A 23 11.18 0.41 0.23
N LEU A 24 10.00 -0.19 0.13
CA LEU A 24 9.28 -0.65 1.30
C LEU A 24 10.05 -1.82 1.94
N PRO A 25 10.19 -1.88 3.28
CA PRO A 25 10.78 -3.03 3.95
C PRO A 25 10.07 -4.34 3.58
N SER A 26 10.82 -5.44 3.52
CA SER A 26 10.27 -6.77 3.18
C SER A 26 9.29 -7.31 4.22
N ALA A 27 9.36 -6.79 5.44
CA ALA A 27 8.43 -7.06 6.52
C ALA A 27 7.97 -5.74 7.15
N LEU A 28 6.68 -5.64 7.43
CA LEU A 28 6.05 -4.49 8.08
C LEU A 28 5.26 -4.95 9.30
N PRO A 29 5.05 -4.09 10.30
CA PRO A 29 4.14 -4.43 11.39
C PRO A 29 2.69 -4.49 10.88
N ALA A 30 1.90 -5.43 11.40
CA ALA A 30 0.50 -5.64 11.03
C ALA A 30 -0.38 -4.37 11.17
N SER A 31 -0.03 -3.47 12.09
CA SER A 31 -0.66 -2.15 12.27
C SER A 31 -0.64 -1.25 11.04
N ARG A 32 0.19 -1.55 10.02
CA ARG A 32 0.21 -0.79 8.76
C ARG A 32 -0.82 -1.24 7.73
N LEU A 33 -1.45 -2.39 7.95
CA LEU A 33 -2.46 -2.92 7.06
C LEU A 33 -3.70 -2.02 7.04
N GLN A 34 -4.26 -1.85 5.86
CA GLN A 34 -5.50 -1.13 5.61
C GLN A 34 -6.41 -1.99 4.75
N VAL A 35 -7.70 -1.66 4.75
CA VAL A 35 -8.70 -2.29 3.88
C VAL A 35 -8.25 -2.24 2.42
N GLY A 36 -8.30 -3.39 1.75
CA GLY A 36 -7.87 -3.57 0.36
C GLY A 36 -6.41 -3.99 0.18
N ASP A 37 -5.62 -4.05 1.26
CA ASP A 37 -4.25 -4.57 1.20
C ASP A 37 -4.21 -6.08 1.04
N THR A 38 -3.17 -6.56 0.38
CA THR A 38 -2.85 -7.99 0.32
C THR A 38 -1.52 -8.24 1.01
N PHE A 39 -1.48 -9.23 1.89
CA PHE A 39 -0.29 -9.61 2.64
C PHE A 39 -0.16 -11.12 2.79
N ALA A 40 1.00 -11.59 3.22
CA ALA A 40 1.22 -12.95 3.68
C ALA A 40 1.81 -12.94 5.09
N LEU A 41 1.49 -13.97 5.86
CA LEU A 41 2.11 -14.21 7.17
C LEU A 41 3.49 -14.81 6.97
N HIS A 42 4.40 -14.56 7.91
CA HIS A 42 5.75 -15.14 7.84
C HIS A 42 5.73 -16.67 7.88
N GLU A 43 4.80 -17.24 8.66
CA GLU A 43 4.62 -18.68 8.82
C GLU A 43 4.08 -19.37 7.57
N ASN A 44 3.32 -18.65 6.74
CA ASN A 44 2.74 -19.17 5.51
C ASN A 44 2.89 -18.16 4.35
N PRO A 45 4.10 -18.04 3.78
CA PRO A 45 4.40 -17.03 2.77
C PRO A 45 3.69 -17.26 1.42
N GLY A 46 3.14 -18.46 1.19
CA GLY A 46 2.39 -18.80 -0.02
C GLY A 46 0.91 -18.43 0.04
N GLU A 47 0.38 -18.10 1.22
CA GLU A 47 -1.01 -17.72 1.40
C GLU A 47 -1.17 -16.20 1.30
N HIS A 48 -1.94 -15.75 0.32
CA HIS A 48 -2.20 -14.33 0.09
C HIS A 48 -3.55 -13.95 0.71
N LEU A 49 -3.51 -13.05 1.70
CA LEU A 49 -4.65 -12.64 2.49
C LEU A 49 -5.04 -11.22 2.11
N LEU A 50 -6.28 -11.03 1.65
CA LEU A 50 -6.86 -9.70 1.40
C LEU A 50 -7.50 -9.16 2.68
N VAL A 51 -7.17 -7.94 3.06
CA VAL A 51 -7.78 -7.25 4.20
C VAL A 51 -9.14 -6.72 3.78
N GLU A 52 -10.22 -7.29 4.29
CA GLU A 52 -11.57 -6.76 4.13
C GLU A 52 -11.88 -5.72 5.21
N GLN A 53 -11.47 -6.00 6.44
CA GLN A 53 -11.65 -5.10 7.58
C GLN A 53 -10.53 -5.29 8.59
N THR A 54 -10.18 -4.22 9.30
CA THR A 54 -9.26 -4.25 10.43
C THR A 54 -9.90 -3.53 11.61
N THR A 55 -9.94 -4.17 12.78
CA THR A 55 -10.43 -3.59 14.03
C THR A 55 -9.46 -3.88 15.17
N ALA A 56 -9.37 -2.96 16.14
CA ALA A 56 -8.65 -3.24 17.38
C ALA A 56 -9.43 -4.29 18.20
N HIS A 57 -8.71 -5.20 18.86
CA HIS A 57 -9.34 -6.14 19.77
C HIS A 57 -9.88 -5.38 21.01
N PRO A 58 -11.13 -5.62 21.45
CA PRO A 58 -11.76 -4.85 22.53
C PRO A 58 -11.02 -4.95 23.87
N ASP A 59 -10.52 -6.14 24.20
CA ASP A 59 -9.87 -6.41 25.51
C ASP A 59 -8.34 -6.46 25.45
N LEU A 60 -7.75 -6.41 24.25
CA LEU A 60 -6.32 -6.63 24.02
C LEU A 60 -5.76 -5.51 23.14
N PRO A 61 -5.23 -4.42 23.73
CA PRO A 61 -4.90 -3.19 23.00
C PRO A 61 -3.79 -3.38 21.95
N SER A 62 -2.96 -4.40 22.12
CA SER A 62 -1.87 -4.73 21.20
C SER A 62 -2.26 -5.78 20.16
N GLN A 63 -3.55 -6.08 20.00
CA GLN A 63 -4.06 -7.07 19.05
C GLN A 63 -5.00 -6.42 18.02
N LEU A 64 -4.87 -6.86 16.78
CA LEU A 64 -5.72 -6.48 15.65
C LEU A 64 -6.52 -7.70 15.20
N ILE A 65 -7.79 -7.49 14.95
CA ILE A 65 -8.68 -8.47 14.32
C ILE A 65 -8.80 -8.08 12.84
N ILE A 66 -8.47 -9.02 11.97
CA ILE A 66 -8.45 -8.85 10.51
C ILE A 66 -9.47 -9.80 9.91
N THR A 67 -10.47 -9.25 9.24
CA THR A 67 -11.40 -10.01 8.43
C THR A 67 -10.81 -10.21 7.04
N VAL A 68 -10.84 -11.45 6.56
CA VAL A 68 -10.32 -11.86 5.25
C VAL A 68 -11.45 -12.55 4.49
N PRO A 69 -11.69 -12.23 3.21
CA PRO A 69 -12.77 -12.85 2.45
C PRO A 69 -12.56 -14.36 2.31
N GLY A 70 -13.64 -15.12 2.47
CA GLY A 70 -13.61 -16.58 2.38
C GLY A 70 -13.13 -17.29 3.64
N LYS A 71 -12.68 -16.57 4.68
CA LYS A 71 -12.40 -17.15 6.00
C LYS A 71 -13.56 -16.89 6.96
N THR A 72 -14.08 -17.95 7.57
CA THR A 72 -15.13 -17.83 8.60
C THR A 72 -14.60 -17.27 9.92
N THR A 73 -13.32 -17.52 10.20
CA THR A 73 -12.65 -17.05 11.42
C THR A 73 -11.74 -15.88 11.07
N PRO A 74 -11.92 -14.70 11.69
CA PRO A 74 -10.98 -13.59 11.58
C PRO A 74 -9.59 -13.98 12.05
N ILE A 75 -8.57 -13.33 11.52
CA ILE A 75 -7.19 -13.50 11.95
C ILE A 75 -6.92 -12.49 13.06
N THR A 76 -6.31 -12.93 14.15
CA THR A 76 -5.85 -12.04 15.22
C THR A 76 -4.33 -11.95 15.16
N LEU A 77 -3.79 -10.75 15.00
CA LEU A 77 -2.34 -10.50 14.95
C LEU A 77 -1.95 -9.47 15.99
N HIS A 78 -0.74 -9.59 16.52
CA HIS A 78 -0.17 -8.50 17.32
C HIS A 78 0.07 -7.27 16.44
N ILE A 79 -0.12 -6.06 16.95
CA ILE A 79 0.03 -4.80 16.17
C ILE A 79 1.41 -4.66 15.52
N ASP A 80 2.44 -5.23 16.15
CA ASP A 80 3.83 -5.23 15.70
C ASP A 80 4.25 -6.53 15.01
N GLU A 81 3.31 -7.47 14.81
CA GLU A 81 3.61 -8.75 14.18
C GLU A 81 4.10 -8.54 12.74
N PRO A 82 5.23 -9.15 12.35
CA PRO A 82 5.81 -8.93 11.04
C PRO A 82 4.98 -9.63 9.96
N ILE A 83 4.41 -8.84 9.05
CA ILE A 83 3.74 -9.30 7.84
C ILE A 83 4.57 -9.00 6.59
N ARG A 84 4.38 -9.81 5.55
CA ARG A 84 4.95 -9.54 4.23
C ARG A 84 3.91 -8.81 3.38
N PRO A 85 4.11 -7.53 3.02
CA PRO A 85 3.19 -6.84 2.15
C PRO A 85 3.34 -7.36 0.71
N LEU A 86 2.21 -7.63 0.05
CA LEU A 86 2.16 -8.08 -1.35
C LEU A 86 1.53 -7.02 -2.26
N ARG A 87 0.56 -6.27 -1.73
CA ARG A 87 -0.06 -5.12 -2.40
C ARG A 87 -0.58 -4.13 -1.36
N MET A 88 -0.17 -2.87 -1.46
CA MET A 88 -0.61 -1.78 -0.59
C MET A 88 -0.85 -0.50 -1.39
N LEU A 89 -2.10 -0.27 -1.78
CA LEU A 89 -2.48 0.93 -2.52
C LEU A 89 -2.79 2.07 -1.56
N ARG A 90 -2.18 3.24 -1.75
CA ARG A 90 -2.39 4.42 -0.93
C ARG A 90 -2.64 5.64 -1.78
N THR A 91 -3.61 6.46 -1.37
CA THR A 91 -3.67 7.86 -1.81
C THR A 91 -2.72 8.66 -0.92
N VAL A 92 -1.67 9.21 -1.51
CA VAL A 92 -0.66 9.98 -0.79
C VAL A 92 -0.75 11.45 -1.21
N HIS A 93 -0.68 12.34 -0.23
CA HIS A 93 -0.52 13.77 -0.45
C HIS A 93 0.97 14.07 -0.63
N VAL A 94 1.32 14.72 -1.73
CA VAL A 94 2.71 15.10 -2.03
C VAL A 94 2.81 16.60 -2.30
N THR A 95 3.89 17.20 -1.83
CA THR A 95 4.18 18.63 -2.00
C THR A 95 5.48 18.81 -2.76
N CYS A 96 5.43 19.61 -3.82
CA CYS A 96 6.58 19.91 -4.67
C CYS A 96 7.63 20.69 -3.86
N GLN A 97 8.85 20.18 -3.81
CA GLN A 97 9.92 20.81 -3.02
C GLN A 97 10.41 22.17 -3.57
N LEU A 98 10.04 22.53 -4.80
CA LEU A 98 10.51 23.76 -5.44
C LEU A 98 9.51 24.91 -5.43
N CYS A 99 8.21 24.60 -5.37
CA CYS A 99 7.16 25.61 -5.49
C CYS A 99 5.96 25.39 -4.56
N ASP A 100 6.07 24.47 -3.61
CA ASP A 100 5.07 24.16 -2.57
C ASP A 100 3.67 23.79 -3.06
N GLN A 101 3.50 23.56 -4.36
CA GLN A 101 2.26 23.02 -4.89
C GLN A 101 2.05 21.60 -4.40
N SER A 102 0.82 21.28 -4.01
CA SER A 102 0.48 19.94 -3.57
C SER A 102 -0.53 19.26 -4.49
N THR A 103 -0.51 17.93 -4.45
CA THR A 103 -1.48 17.10 -5.17
C THR A 103 -1.66 15.77 -4.44
N GLU A 104 -2.71 15.06 -4.81
CA GLU A 104 -2.94 13.69 -4.35
C GLU A 104 -2.60 12.74 -5.51
N THR A 105 -1.93 11.65 -5.18
CA THR A 105 -1.61 10.60 -6.14
C THR A 105 -1.83 9.25 -5.53
N GLU A 106 -2.31 8.32 -6.33
CA GLU A 106 -2.41 6.92 -5.94
C GLU A 106 -1.05 6.23 -6.16
N LEU A 107 -0.58 5.50 -5.17
CA LEU A 107 0.71 4.81 -5.19
C LEU A 107 0.56 3.40 -4.64
N GLU A 108 1.01 2.42 -5.41
CA GLU A 108 1.15 1.05 -4.92
C GLU A 108 2.54 0.94 -4.27
N LEU A 109 2.56 0.86 -2.93
CA LEU A 109 3.78 1.02 -2.13
C LEU A 109 4.74 -0.15 -2.28
N VAL A 110 4.26 -1.37 -2.57
CA VAL A 110 5.13 -2.55 -2.67
C VAL A 110 5.98 -2.48 -3.94
N ALA A 111 5.40 -2.03 -5.05
CA ALA A 111 6.06 -1.89 -6.35
C ALA A 111 6.84 -0.58 -6.48
N ASN A 112 6.34 0.52 -5.90
CA ASN A 112 6.93 1.85 -6.11
C ASN A 112 7.67 2.40 -4.89
N GLY A 113 7.52 1.79 -3.71
CA GLY A 113 8.10 2.29 -2.47
C GLY A 113 7.28 3.40 -1.81
N GLU A 114 7.79 3.91 -0.69
CA GLU A 114 7.20 5.04 0.04
C GLU A 114 7.71 6.38 -0.52
N PRO A 115 6.82 7.36 -0.73
CA PRO A 115 7.23 8.67 -1.22
C PRO A 115 8.07 9.41 -0.19
N LYS A 116 9.19 9.99 -0.63
CA LYS A 116 10.02 10.91 0.18
C LYS A 116 10.00 12.32 -0.34
N THR A 117 10.07 12.45 -1.66
CA THR A 117 10.17 13.76 -2.30
C THR A 117 9.47 13.71 -3.64
N TRP A 118 8.85 14.82 -4.00
CA TRP A 118 8.23 15.01 -5.30
C TRP A 118 8.62 16.38 -5.84
N VAL A 119 8.86 16.42 -7.16
CA VAL A 119 9.07 17.65 -7.93
C VAL A 119 8.07 17.62 -9.08
N CYS A 120 7.20 18.64 -9.16
CA CYS A 120 6.21 18.72 -10.21
C CYS A 120 6.86 19.01 -11.57
N ASN A 121 6.16 18.70 -12.66
CA ASN A 121 6.65 18.88 -14.03
C ASN A 121 6.71 20.33 -14.53
N ARG A 122 6.71 21.32 -13.63
CA ARG A 122 6.84 22.76 -13.96
C ARG A 122 8.29 23.25 -13.87
N HIS A 123 9.20 22.36 -13.49
CA HIS A 123 10.63 22.58 -13.30
C HIS A 123 11.40 21.40 -13.92
#